data_AF-A0A5C5Z3D2-F1
#
_entry.id   AF-A0A5C5Z3D2-F1
#
_cell.length_a   1.000
_cell.length_b   1.000
_cell.length_c   1.000
_cell.angle_alpha   90.00
_cell.angle_beta   90.00
_cell.angle_gamma   90.00
#
_symmetry.space_group_name_H-M   'P 1'
#
loop_
_entity.id
_entity.type
_entity.pdbx_description
1 polymer ?
#
loop_
_entity_poly.entity_id
_entity_poly.type
_entity_poly.pdbx_seq_one_letter_code
_entity_poly.pdbx_strand_id
1 'polypeptide(L)'
;MGDSYDYDASDSVYNLSFDSLVDFTPNFNTVIVDDSAILTDFVSSAPIRNSGFIVSERVRALLADFNLPMHRFYDLPVTHRGSSVSGYSWLHLPHPDVSIPADASTLDAESTVSASCIADCALFRLYRPSRFAYCYVRSDLRQSLDSIGATGVRFGTPRLFR
;
A
#
# COMPACT_ATOMS: atom_id res chain seq x y z
N MET A 1 -4.85 16.26 -3.47
CA MET A 1 -6.29 16.12 -3.19
C MET A 1 -7.03 17.17 -4.00
N GLY A 2 -8.31 16.96 -4.30
CA GLY A 2 -9.14 18.00 -4.93
C GLY A 2 -9.19 19.29 -4.10
N ASP A 3 -9.44 20.42 -4.77
CA ASP A 3 -9.41 21.76 -4.13
C ASP A 3 -10.46 21.93 -3.03
N SER A 4 -11.56 21.18 -3.10
CA SER A 4 -12.65 21.19 -2.12
C SER A 4 -12.49 20.15 -1.01
N TYR A 5 -11.31 19.57 -0.84
CA TYR A 5 -11.04 18.58 0.21
C TYR A 5 -11.02 19.23 1.60
N ASP A 6 -11.87 18.73 2.50
CA ASP A 6 -11.90 19.16 3.91
C ASP A 6 -10.89 18.34 4.73
N TYR A 7 -9.81 19.00 5.15
CA TYR A 7 -8.74 18.36 5.93
C TYR A 7 -9.14 18.11 7.39
N ASP A 8 -10.09 18.87 7.92
CA ASP A 8 -10.51 18.84 9.32
C ASP A 8 -11.73 17.93 9.55
N ALA A 9 -12.33 17.42 8.46
CA ALA A 9 -13.42 16.45 8.53
C ALA A 9 -13.02 15.22 9.37
N SER A 10 -13.97 14.68 10.15
CA SER A 10 -13.71 13.52 11.02
C SER A 10 -13.29 12.28 10.23
N ASP A 11 -13.76 12.15 8.99
CA ASP A 11 -13.45 11.06 8.07
C ASP A 11 -12.30 11.40 7.10
N SER A 12 -11.55 12.46 7.36
CA SER A 12 -10.40 12.87 6.56
C SER A 12 -9.33 11.78 6.52
N VAL A 13 -8.71 11.56 5.35
CA VAL A 13 -7.53 10.69 5.19
C VAL A 13 -6.35 11.10 6.08
N TYR A 14 -6.35 12.32 6.63
CA TYR A 14 -5.34 12.79 7.57
C TYR A 14 -5.52 12.19 8.98
N ASN A 15 -6.70 11.63 9.28
CA ASN A 15 -7.01 10.92 10.51
C ASN A 15 -6.72 9.41 10.43
N LEU A 16 -6.15 8.94 9.32
CA LEU A 16 -5.76 7.54 9.17
C LEU A 16 -4.61 7.17 10.13
N SER A 17 -4.61 5.92 10.61
CA SER A 17 -3.52 5.35 11.39
C SER A 17 -2.51 4.62 10.52
N PHE A 18 -1.24 4.63 10.92
CA PHE A 18 -0.21 3.74 10.36
C PHE A 18 -0.34 2.31 10.84
N ASP A 19 -0.85 2.11 12.05
CA ASP A 19 -0.72 0.86 12.78
C ASP A 19 -2.04 0.07 12.83
N SER A 20 -3.14 0.66 12.35
CA SER A 20 -4.47 0.02 12.38
C SER A 20 -5.36 0.44 11.22
N LEU A 21 -6.35 -0.39 10.93
CA LEU A 21 -7.48 0.00 10.10
C LEU A 21 -8.38 0.96 10.88
N VAL A 22 -8.97 1.92 10.18
CA VAL A 22 -9.95 2.84 10.76
C VAL A 22 -11.36 2.24 10.73
N ASP A 23 -12.20 2.68 11.65
CA ASP A 23 -13.61 2.32 11.79
C ASP A 23 -14.55 3.23 10.98
N PHE A 24 -14.03 4.28 10.35
CA PHE A 24 -14.76 5.13 9.41
C PHE A 24 -14.41 4.81 7.94
N THR A 25 -15.26 5.26 7.02
CA THR A 25 -14.96 5.25 5.58
C THR A 25 -14.25 6.56 5.25
N PRO A 26 -12.97 6.54 4.83
CA PRO A 26 -12.25 7.77 4.55
C PRO A 26 -12.90 8.52 3.40
N ASN A 27 -13.11 9.82 3.58
CA ASN A 27 -13.48 10.69 2.50
C ASN A 27 -12.23 10.99 1.68
N PHE A 28 -12.24 10.64 0.39
CA PHE A 28 -11.14 10.99 -0.52
C PHE A 28 -11.41 12.26 -1.33
N ASN A 29 -12.67 12.73 -1.40
CA ASN A 29 -13.19 13.71 -2.36
C ASN A 29 -12.84 13.33 -3.81
N THR A 30 -11.59 13.59 -4.22
CA THR A 30 -10.94 13.06 -5.41
C THR A 30 -9.42 13.11 -5.26
N VAL A 31 -8.74 12.13 -5.84
CA VAL A 31 -7.29 12.19 -6.09
C VAL A 31 -7.06 12.70 -7.51
N ILE A 32 -6.41 13.86 -7.61
CA ILE A 32 -6.00 14.43 -8.89
C ILE A 32 -4.65 13.83 -9.28
N VAL A 33 -4.62 13.15 -10.42
CA VAL A 33 -3.40 12.73 -11.11
C VAL A 33 -3.02 13.83 -12.08
N ASP A 34 -1.75 14.25 -12.04
CA ASP A 34 -1.21 15.29 -12.91
C ASP A 34 -1.42 14.98 -14.39
N ASP A 35 -1.75 15.99 -15.20
CA ASP A 35 -2.08 15.81 -16.62
C ASP A 35 -0.93 15.22 -17.46
N SER A 36 0.31 15.44 -17.03
CA SER A 36 1.51 14.89 -17.66
C SER A 36 1.83 13.45 -17.22
N ALA A 37 1.20 12.97 -16.15
CA ALA A 37 1.43 11.64 -15.64
C ALA A 37 0.82 10.56 -16.55
N ILE A 38 1.42 9.38 -16.49
CA ILE A 38 0.86 8.18 -17.12
C ILE A 38 0.06 7.44 -16.05
N LEU A 39 -1.20 7.12 -16.36
CA LEU A 39 -1.99 6.24 -15.51
C LEU A 39 -1.36 4.86 -15.49
N THR A 40 -1.08 4.37 -14.29
CA THR A 40 -0.40 3.10 -14.05
C THR A 40 -1.19 2.26 -13.05
N ASP A 41 -0.84 0.97 -12.94
CA ASP A 41 -1.52 0.06 -12.03
C ASP A 41 -1.19 0.33 -10.56
N PHE A 42 0.00 0.88 -10.28
CA PHE A 42 0.39 1.39 -8.97
C PHE A 42 0.65 2.88 -9.07
N VAL A 43 -0.15 3.67 -8.35
CA VAL A 43 0.01 5.13 -8.26
C VAL A 43 0.50 5.49 -6.87
N SER A 44 1.43 6.46 -6.81
CA SER A 44 1.93 6.99 -5.55
C SER A 44 0.77 7.50 -4.69
N SER A 45 0.63 6.98 -3.47
CA SER A 45 -0.37 7.43 -2.51
C SER A 45 0.05 8.69 -1.75
N ALA A 46 1.01 9.48 -2.25
CA ALA A 46 1.51 10.66 -1.53
C ALA A 46 0.42 11.62 -1.00
N PRO A 47 -0.73 11.84 -1.68
CA PRO A 47 -1.82 12.65 -1.15
C PRO A 47 -2.56 12.02 0.04
N ILE A 48 -2.56 10.69 0.16
CA ILE A 48 -3.20 9.93 1.23
C ILE A 48 -2.10 9.58 2.22
N ARG A 49 -2.02 10.36 3.30
CA ARG A 49 -1.03 10.12 4.35
C ARG A 49 -1.21 8.70 4.91
N ASN A 50 -0.11 8.16 5.40
CA ASN A 50 -0.04 6.88 6.08
C ASN A 50 0.04 5.66 5.14
N SER A 51 -0.44 4.52 5.60
CA SER A 51 0.04 3.22 5.20
C SER A 51 -0.78 2.61 4.05
N GLY A 52 -0.31 2.68 2.81
CA GLY A 52 -1.04 2.09 1.69
C GLY A 52 -0.49 2.36 0.30
N PHE A 53 -1.28 2.00 -0.71
CA PHE A 53 -1.01 2.19 -2.15
C PHE A 53 -2.29 2.50 -2.90
N ILE A 54 -2.23 3.32 -3.95
CA ILE A 54 -3.32 3.43 -4.92
C ILE A 54 -3.09 2.37 -5.99
N VAL A 55 -4.08 1.52 -6.23
CA VAL A 55 -3.98 0.39 -7.16
C VAL A 55 -5.13 0.38 -8.17
N SER A 56 -4.86 -0.10 -9.38
CA SER A 56 -5.90 -0.36 -10.38
C SER A 56 -6.77 -1.56 -9.99
N GLU A 57 -7.95 -1.66 -10.59
CA GLU A 57 -8.89 -2.76 -10.38
C GLU A 57 -8.26 -4.12 -10.70
N ARG A 58 -7.44 -4.19 -11.75
CA ARG A 58 -6.75 -5.43 -12.13
C ARG A 58 -5.75 -5.88 -11.07
N VAL A 59 -5.01 -4.95 -10.48
CA VAL A 59 -4.10 -5.27 -9.36
C VAL A 59 -4.89 -5.62 -8.11
N ARG A 60 -5.96 -4.90 -7.80
CA ARG A 60 -6.87 -5.26 -6.70
C ARG A 60 -7.40 -6.68 -6.85
N ALA A 61 -7.89 -7.04 -8.04
CA ALA A 61 -8.38 -8.37 -8.34
C ALA A 61 -7.29 -9.44 -8.16
N LEU A 62 -6.08 -9.19 -8.68
CA LEU A 62 -4.95 -10.08 -8.46
C LEU A 62 -4.62 -10.25 -6.97
N LEU A 63 -4.57 -9.15 -6.22
CA LEU A 63 -4.24 -9.18 -4.79
C LEU A 63 -5.26 -9.95 -3.94
N ALA A 64 -6.52 -10.08 -4.41
CA ALA A 64 -7.55 -10.87 -3.73
C ALA A 64 -7.24 -12.37 -3.70
N ASP A 65 -6.42 -12.87 -4.63
CA ASP A 65 -6.01 -14.27 -4.70
C ASP A 65 -4.83 -14.60 -3.77
N PHE A 66 -4.27 -13.61 -3.09
CA PHE A 66 -3.12 -13.77 -2.21
C PHE A 66 -3.45 -13.53 -0.74
N ASN A 67 -2.72 -14.24 0.13
CA ASN A 67 -2.77 -13.96 1.56
C ASN A 67 -2.05 -12.64 1.86
N LEU A 68 -2.79 -11.65 2.34
CA LEU A 68 -2.28 -10.35 2.76
C LEU A 68 -2.50 -10.20 4.28
N PRO A 69 -1.71 -9.38 4.99
CA PRO A 69 -1.99 -9.07 6.38
C PRO A 69 -3.30 -8.27 6.47
N MET A 70 -3.72 -7.88 7.68
CA MET A 70 -4.87 -7.02 7.88
C MET A 70 -4.81 -5.80 6.94
N HIS A 71 -5.81 -5.66 6.07
CA HIS A 71 -5.87 -4.63 5.04
C HIS A 71 -7.33 -4.30 4.69
N ARG A 72 -7.54 -3.20 3.95
CA ARG A 72 -8.84 -2.87 3.38
C ARG A 72 -8.66 -2.12 2.06
N PHE A 73 -9.53 -2.40 1.10
CA PHE A 73 -9.65 -1.60 -0.12
C PHE A 73 -10.78 -0.60 0.03
N TYR A 74 -10.53 0.64 -0.38
CA TYR A 74 -11.53 1.68 -0.49
C TYR A 74 -11.60 2.16 -1.94
N ASP A 75 -12.81 2.32 -2.46
CA ASP A 75 -12.98 2.90 -3.79
C ASP A 75 -12.44 4.33 -3.79
N LEU A 76 -11.67 4.66 -4.84
CA LEU A 76 -10.95 5.91 -4.91
C LEU A 76 -11.39 6.70 -6.13
N PRO A 77 -12.13 7.82 -5.94
CA PRO A 77 -12.39 8.74 -7.02
C PRO A 77 -11.07 9.34 -7.52
N VAL A 78 -10.80 9.20 -8.81
CA VAL A 78 -9.59 9.73 -9.46
C VAL A 78 -9.99 10.67 -10.59
N THR A 79 -9.30 11.80 -10.70
CA THR A 79 -9.41 12.72 -11.84
C THR A 79 -8.06 12.81 -12.54
N HIS A 80 -8.06 12.72 -13.86
CA HIS A 80 -6.86 12.88 -14.69
C HIS A 80 -7.24 13.65 -15.96
N ARG A 81 -6.51 14.73 -16.31
CA ARG A 81 -6.83 15.57 -17.48
C ARG A 81 -8.26 16.11 -17.46
N GLY A 82 -8.69 16.54 -16.27
CA GLY A 82 -10.04 17.07 -16.02
C GLY A 82 -11.18 16.05 -16.13
N SER A 83 -10.88 14.77 -16.37
CA SER A 83 -11.89 13.70 -16.53
C SER A 83 -11.84 12.72 -15.36
N SER A 84 -13.01 12.25 -14.93
CA SER A 84 -13.10 11.18 -13.93
C SER A 84 -12.58 9.86 -14.51
N VAL A 85 -11.74 9.18 -13.75
CA VAL A 85 -11.18 7.87 -14.05
C VAL A 85 -11.71 6.88 -13.02
N SER A 86 -12.25 5.77 -13.51
CA SER A 86 -12.77 4.69 -12.67
C SER A 86 -11.77 3.53 -12.56
N GLY A 87 -12.04 2.59 -11.66
CA GLY A 87 -11.23 1.38 -11.50
C GLY A 87 -9.95 1.58 -10.72
N TYR A 88 -9.93 2.56 -9.79
CA TYR A 88 -8.87 2.72 -8.81
C TYR A 88 -9.41 2.53 -7.39
N SER A 89 -8.60 1.92 -6.55
CA SER A 89 -8.85 1.76 -5.13
C SER A 89 -7.62 2.14 -4.34
N TRP A 90 -7.82 2.64 -3.13
CA TRP A 90 -6.74 2.75 -2.16
C TRP A 90 -6.69 1.48 -1.31
N LEU A 91 -5.55 0.79 -1.36
CA LEU A 91 -5.19 -0.29 -0.46
C LEU A 91 -4.65 0.30 0.83
N HIS A 92 -5.44 0.28 1.89
CA HIS A 92 -4.98 0.54 3.26
C HIS A 92 -4.25 -0.70 3.78
N LEU A 93 -2.95 -0.57 3.99
CA LEU A 93 -2.07 -1.63 4.46
C LEU A 93 -1.29 -1.17 5.70
N PRO A 94 -1.88 -1.25 6.91
CA PRO A 94 -1.21 -0.91 8.16
C PRO A 94 0.12 -1.62 8.37
N HIS A 95 0.91 -1.11 9.31
CA HIS A 95 2.05 -1.82 9.85
C HIS A 95 1.57 -3.18 10.39
N PRO A 96 2.19 -4.29 9.98
CA PRO A 96 1.84 -5.59 10.50
C PRO A 96 2.19 -5.70 11.98
N ASP A 97 1.47 -6.58 12.69
CA ASP A 97 1.73 -6.88 14.10
C ASP A 97 3.00 -7.73 14.26
N VAL A 98 4.15 -7.08 14.04
CA VAL A 98 5.48 -7.65 14.17
C VAL A 98 6.42 -6.63 14.80
N SER A 99 7.01 -6.98 15.94
CA SER A 99 7.91 -6.08 16.66
C SER A 99 9.36 -6.49 16.43
N ILE A 100 10.04 -5.77 15.53
CA ILE A 100 11.48 -5.97 15.27
C ILE A 100 12.28 -4.94 16.09
N PRO A 101 13.20 -5.36 16.98
CA PRO A 101 14.05 -4.44 17.72
C PRO A 101 14.86 -3.52 16.79
N ALA A 102 15.06 -2.27 17.22
CA ALA A 102 15.76 -1.26 16.42
C ALA A 102 17.23 -1.63 16.13
N ASP A 103 17.84 -2.44 17.00
CA ASP A 103 19.22 -2.91 16.99
C ASP A 103 19.40 -4.34 16.47
N ALA A 104 18.32 -5.12 16.29
CA ALA A 104 18.33 -6.50 15.77
C ALA A 104 19.30 -6.73 14.57
N SER A 105 19.94 -7.88 14.44
CA SER A 105 20.65 -8.15 13.18
C SER A 105 19.66 -8.38 12.03
N THR A 106 20.14 -8.42 10.79
CA THR A 106 19.32 -8.85 9.63
C THR A 106 18.74 -10.26 9.88
N LEU A 107 19.56 -11.17 10.40
CA LEU A 107 19.16 -12.55 10.67
C LEU A 107 18.08 -12.62 11.77
N ASP A 108 18.22 -11.82 12.84
CA ASP A 108 17.22 -11.78 13.91
C ASP A 108 15.89 -11.19 13.40
N ALA A 109 15.95 -10.17 12.55
CA ALA A 109 14.77 -9.58 11.94
C ALA A 109 14.06 -10.56 11.00
N GLU A 110 14.80 -11.30 10.17
CA GLU A 110 14.25 -12.36 9.33
C GLU A 110 13.62 -13.48 10.15
N SER A 111 14.29 -13.90 11.23
CA SER A 111 13.77 -14.91 12.15
C SER A 111 12.48 -14.44 12.83
N THR A 112 12.44 -13.16 13.23
CA THR A 112 11.25 -12.54 13.83
C THR A 112 10.08 -12.53 12.85
N VAL A 113 10.30 -12.12 11.60
CA VAL A 113 9.24 -12.12 10.58
C VAL A 113 8.78 -13.55 10.27
N SER A 114 9.72 -14.49 10.14
CA SER A 114 9.42 -15.90 9.85
C SER A 114 8.63 -16.59 10.96
N ALA A 115 8.76 -16.14 12.21
CA ALA A 115 8.01 -16.64 13.36
C ALA A 115 6.70 -15.87 13.62
N SER A 116 6.35 -14.88 12.79
CA SER A 116 5.22 -13.98 13.00
C SER A 116 4.00 -14.32 12.14
N CYS A 117 2.90 -13.59 12.35
CA CYS A 117 1.67 -13.74 11.57
C CYS A 117 1.82 -13.35 10.08
N ILE A 118 2.92 -12.70 9.69
CA ILE A 118 3.16 -12.26 8.31
C ILE A 118 4.12 -13.15 7.53
N ALA A 119 4.57 -14.27 8.09
CA ALA A 119 5.50 -15.18 7.41
C ALA A 119 4.99 -15.65 6.03
N ASP A 120 3.69 -15.92 5.93
CA ASP A 120 3.03 -16.40 4.71
C ASP A 120 2.32 -15.30 3.91
N CYS A 121 2.51 -14.03 4.27
CA CYS A 121 1.92 -12.91 3.55
C CYS A 121 2.66 -12.66 2.23
N ALA A 122 1.91 -12.52 1.14
CA ALA A 122 2.48 -12.26 -0.18
C ALA A 122 2.94 -10.79 -0.36
N LEU A 123 2.35 -9.87 0.39
CA LEU A 123 2.69 -8.45 0.40
C LEU A 123 2.53 -7.90 1.82
N PHE A 124 3.55 -7.25 2.35
CA PHE A 124 3.46 -6.51 3.61
C PHE A 124 4.43 -5.34 3.61
N ARG A 125 4.20 -4.35 4.48
CA ARG A 125 5.09 -3.19 4.62
C ARG A 125 5.55 -3.00 6.04
N LEU A 126 6.86 -3.03 6.23
CA LEU A 126 7.46 -2.58 7.48
C LEU A 126 7.63 -1.07 7.41
N TYR A 127 7.22 -0.38 8.47
CA TYR A 127 7.48 1.06 8.65
C TYR A 127 8.56 1.30 9.70
N ARG A 128 8.74 0.34 10.62
CA ARG A 128 9.71 0.38 11.70
C ARG A 128 10.37 -1.01 11.84
N PRO A 129 11.66 -1.05 12.20
CA PRO A 129 12.58 0.09 12.28
C PRO A 129 12.93 0.64 10.88
N SER A 130 13.34 1.91 10.80
CA SER A 130 13.58 2.62 9.53
C SER A 130 14.54 1.91 8.58
N ARG A 131 15.56 1.22 9.10
CA ARG A 131 16.51 0.44 8.29
C ARG A 131 15.89 -0.75 7.55
N PHE A 132 14.72 -1.22 7.98
CA PHE A 132 13.92 -2.27 7.33
C PHE A 132 12.60 -1.72 6.77
N ALA A 133 12.43 -0.40 6.72
CA ALA A 133 11.19 0.21 6.26
C ALA A 133 11.03 0.07 4.74
N TYR A 134 10.51 -1.07 4.30
CA TYR A 134 10.31 -1.46 2.91
C TYR A 134 8.97 -2.18 2.72
N CYS A 135 8.53 -2.19 1.48
CA CYS A 135 7.47 -3.08 1.02
C CYS A 135 8.11 -4.40 0.57
N TYR A 136 7.67 -5.50 1.16
CA TYR A 136 8.15 -6.85 0.87
C TYR A 136 7.09 -7.56 0.06
N VAL A 137 7.53 -8.20 -1.03
CA VAL A 137 6.68 -8.90 -1.99
C VAL A 137 7.25 -10.29 -2.18
N ARG A 138 6.42 -11.30 -1.97
CA ARG A 138 6.78 -12.70 -2.21
C ARG A 138 6.95 -12.96 -3.71
N SER A 139 7.78 -13.94 -4.05
CA SER A 139 8.19 -14.21 -5.44
C SER A 139 7.02 -14.56 -6.37
N ASP A 140 6.02 -15.29 -5.89
CA ASP A 140 4.81 -15.68 -6.63
C ASP A 140 3.92 -14.48 -6.97
N LEU A 141 3.69 -13.57 -6.02
CA LEU A 141 2.97 -12.33 -6.30
C LEU A 141 3.75 -11.45 -7.28
N ARG A 142 5.08 -11.36 -7.14
CA ARG A 142 5.92 -10.65 -8.11
C ARG A 142 5.77 -11.23 -9.52
N GLN A 143 5.88 -12.54 -9.67
CA GLN A 143 5.71 -13.22 -10.96
C GLN A 143 4.32 -12.98 -11.55
N SER A 144 3.29 -12.96 -10.71
CA SER A 144 1.93 -12.69 -11.14
C SER A 144 1.74 -11.25 -11.61
N LEU A 145 2.32 -10.28 -10.90
CA LEU A 145 2.36 -8.87 -11.31
C LEU A 145 3.09 -8.69 -12.66
N ASP A 146 4.21 -9.37 -12.84
CA ASP A 146 4.95 -9.36 -14.11
C ASP A 146 4.11 -10.00 -15.24
N SER A 147 3.40 -11.11 -14.96
CA SER A 147 2.60 -11.83 -15.95
C SER A 147 1.42 -11.02 -16.49
N ILE A 148 0.81 -10.18 -15.65
CA ILE A 148 -0.27 -9.26 -16.08
C ILE A 148 0.29 -7.97 -16.68
N GLY A 149 1.62 -7.78 -16.70
CA GLY A 149 2.26 -6.55 -17.14
C GLY A 149 1.86 -5.35 -16.27
N ALA A 150 1.87 -5.51 -14.94
CA ALA A 150 1.53 -4.44 -14.01
C ALA A 150 2.51 -3.27 -14.15
N THR A 151 1.98 -2.05 -14.22
CA THR A 151 2.75 -0.81 -14.43
C THR A 151 2.85 0.02 -13.14
N GLY A 152 3.82 0.93 -13.07
CA GLY A 152 4.01 1.81 -11.90
C GLY A 152 4.69 1.15 -10.69
N VAL A 153 5.08 -0.12 -10.80
CA VAL A 153 5.83 -0.86 -9.77
C VAL A 153 7.30 -1.01 -10.18
N ARG A 154 8.20 -0.98 -9.18
CA ARG A 154 9.61 -1.33 -9.34
C ARG A 154 10.05 -2.21 -8.19
N PHE A 155 10.66 -3.35 -8.50
CA PHE A 155 11.21 -4.26 -7.52
C PHE A 155 12.70 -3.98 -7.32
N GLY A 156 13.11 -3.80 -6.07
CA GLY A 156 14.52 -3.68 -5.69
C GLY A 156 15.04 -4.95 -5.01
N THR A 157 16.32 -4.95 -4.65
CA THR A 157 16.89 -5.99 -3.79
C THR A 157 16.45 -5.76 -2.35
N PRO A 158 15.77 -6.72 -1.70
CA PRO A 158 15.30 -6.52 -0.35
C PRO A 158 16.48 -6.53 0.64
N ARG A 159 16.30 -5.86 1.80
CA ARG A 159 17.28 -5.89 2.88
C ARG A 159 17.18 -7.12 3.77
N LEU A 160 15.96 -7.67 3.88
CA LEU A 160 15.66 -8.95 4.50
C LEU A 160 15.35 -9.96 3.38
N PHE A 161 15.52 -11.25 3.64
CA PHE A 161 15.26 -12.36 2.72
C PHE A 161 16.15 -12.31 1.48
N ARG A 162 17.45 -12.09 1.69
CA ARG A 162 18.46 -12.14 0.63
C ARG A 162 18.84 -13.55 0.23
#